data_AF-A0A821S7M8-F1
#
_entry.id   AF-A0A821S7M8-F1
#
_cell.length_a   1.000
_cell.length_b   1.000
_cell.length_c   1.000
_cell.angle_alpha   90.00
_cell.angle_beta   90.00
_cell.angle_gamma   90.00
#
_symmetry.space_group_name_H-M   'P 1'
#
loop_
_entity.id
_entity.type
_entity.pdbx_description
1 polymer ?
#
loop_
_entity_poly.entity_id
_entity_poly.type
_entity_poly.pdbx_seq_one_letter_code
_entity_poly.pdbx_strand_id
1 'polypeptide(L)'
;GKYNDTQNALGSVDLTTGVTEHWGKGFNGNIIGYTIRPQGGVYILGQLGVNVQIYVQQSSSKFVMLQHGWEGTYQLISSATSPHSLSIAFAHSSFESALEVY
;
A
#
# COMPACT_ATOMS: atom_id res chain seq x y z
N GLY A 1 -24.31 -11.68 -16.01
CA GLY A 1 -23.08 -10.95 -16.40
C GLY A 1 -21.97 -11.35 -15.46
N LYS A 2 -20.73 -11.47 -15.93
CA LYS A 2 -19.60 -11.78 -15.05
C LYS A 2 -19.43 -10.62 -14.06
N TYR A 3 -19.37 -10.95 -12.78
CA TYR A 3 -19.08 -10.02 -11.70
C TYR A 3 -17.72 -9.37 -12.00
N ASN A 4 -17.73 -8.07 -12.29
CA ASN A 4 -16.50 -7.29 -12.38
C ASN A 4 -16.12 -6.94 -10.95
N ASP A 5 -15.02 -7.52 -10.48
CA ASP A 5 -14.39 -7.08 -9.26
C ASP A 5 -13.95 -5.62 -9.45
N THR A 6 -14.60 -4.70 -8.74
CA THR A 6 -14.33 -3.26 -8.82
C THR A 6 -13.15 -2.85 -7.94
N GLN A 7 -12.48 -3.80 -7.30
CA GLN A 7 -11.29 -3.49 -6.51
C GLN A 7 -10.12 -3.10 -7.40
N ASN A 8 -9.43 -2.02 -7.03
CA ASN A 8 -8.22 -1.61 -7.71
C ASN A 8 -7.16 -2.71 -7.60
N ALA A 9 -6.62 -3.14 -8.74
CA ALA A 9 -5.51 -4.08 -8.80
C ALA A 9 -4.18 -3.32 -8.85
N LEU A 10 -3.21 -3.75 -8.03
CA LEU A 10 -1.84 -3.23 -8.09
C LEU A 10 -0.97 -4.19 -8.92
N GLY A 11 -0.54 -3.76 -10.10
CA GLY A 11 0.33 -4.54 -10.97
C GLY A 11 1.73 -3.94 -11.09
N SER A 12 2.73 -4.80 -11.33
CA SER A 12 4.03 -4.38 -11.83
C SER A 12 4.34 -5.09 -13.15
N VAL A 13 5.20 -4.47 -13.96
CA VAL A 13 5.74 -5.05 -15.18
C VAL A 13 7.24 -4.86 -15.19
N ASP A 14 7.96 -5.94 -15.44
CA ASP A 14 9.37 -5.87 -15.79
C ASP A 14 9.50 -5.37 -17.23
N LEU A 15 10.10 -4.19 -17.41
CA LEU A 15 10.24 -3.55 -18.72
C LEU A 15 11.25 -4.24 -19.64
N THR A 16 12.09 -5.11 -19.10
CA THR A 16 13.10 -5.88 -19.87
C THR A 16 12.52 -7.20 -20.34
N THR A 17 11.77 -7.90 -19.48
CA THR A 17 11.26 -9.25 -19.77
C THR A 17 9.78 -9.27 -20.16
N GLY A 18 9.04 -8.20 -19.89
CA GLY A 18 7.58 -8.14 -20.07
C GLY A 18 6.79 -8.93 -19.04
N VAL A 19 7.44 -9.53 -18.04
CA VAL A 19 6.77 -10.30 -17.00
C VAL A 19 5.95 -9.37 -16.13
N THR A 20 4.67 -9.69 -15.95
CA THR A 20 3.75 -8.95 -15.08
C THR A 20 3.54 -9.68 -13.77
N GLU A 21 3.48 -8.93 -12.67
CA GLU A 21 3.15 -9.45 -11.35
C GLU A 21 1.93 -8.73 -10.76
N HIS A 22 1.18 -9.43 -9.93
CA HIS A 22 0.02 -8.90 -9.21
C HIS A 22 0.32 -8.81 -7.72
N TRP A 23 0.15 -7.62 -7.16
CA TRP A 23 0.30 -7.28 -5.76
C TRP A 23 -1.07 -7.17 -5.09
N GLY A 24 -1.12 -7.39 -3.78
CA GLY A 24 -2.39 -7.34 -3.06
C GLY A 24 -3.27 -8.57 -3.24
N LYS A 25 -2.79 -9.64 -3.90
CA LYS A 25 -3.57 -10.84 -4.15
C LYS A 25 -4.07 -11.45 -2.83
N GLY A 26 -5.39 -11.55 -2.68
CA GLY A 26 -6.04 -12.06 -1.46
C GLY A 26 -6.21 -11.03 -0.35
N PHE A 27 -5.94 -9.75 -0.60
CA PHE A 27 -6.29 -8.67 0.31
C PHE A 27 -7.81 -8.45 0.29
N ASN A 28 -8.46 -8.58 1.44
CA ASN A 28 -9.93 -8.51 1.56
C ASN A 28 -10.46 -7.07 1.69
N GLY A 29 -9.78 -6.10 1.08
CA GLY A 29 -10.10 -4.67 1.16
C GLY A 29 -9.80 -3.95 -0.15
N ASN A 30 -9.95 -2.64 -0.17
CA ASN A 30 -9.63 -1.84 -1.36
C ASN A 30 -8.21 -1.28 -1.28
N ILE A 31 -7.46 -1.34 -2.39
CA ILE A 31 -6.16 -0.68 -2.50
C ILE A 31 -6.38 0.71 -3.09
N ILE A 32 -6.07 1.76 -2.33
CA ILE A 32 -6.30 3.14 -2.77
C ILE A 32 -5.02 3.91 -3.09
N GLY A 33 -3.86 3.33 -2.77
CA GLY A 33 -2.56 3.93 -3.04
C GLY A 33 -1.43 2.98 -2.67
N TYR A 34 -0.22 3.31 -3.10
CA TYR A 34 0.97 2.54 -2.77
C TYR A 34 2.23 3.40 -2.93
N THR A 35 3.33 2.96 -2.34
CA THR A 35 4.67 3.42 -2.69
C THR A 35 5.65 2.24 -2.67
N ILE A 36 6.71 2.32 -3.49
CA ILE A 36 7.72 1.26 -3.60
C ILE A 36 8.64 1.32 -2.39
N ARG A 37 8.97 0.17 -1.81
CA ARG A 37 9.93 0.09 -0.71
C ARG A 37 11.36 0.13 -1.27
N PRO A 38 12.29 0.89 -0.66
CA PRO A 38 13.67 0.97 -1.14
C PRO A 38 14.41 -0.38 -1.20
N GLN A 39 14.00 -1.35 -0.38
CA GLN A 39 14.51 -2.73 -0.37
C GLN A 39 13.71 -3.70 -1.25
N GLY A 40 12.84 -3.19 -2.12
CA GLY A 40 11.88 -3.97 -2.88
C GLY A 40 10.59 -4.29 -2.12
N GLY A 41 9.54 -4.57 -2.89
CA GLY A 41 8.17 -4.67 -2.39
C GLY A 41 7.45 -3.33 -2.35
N VAL A 42 6.28 -3.31 -1.72
CA VAL A 42 5.40 -2.13 -1.67
C VAL A 42 4.86 -1.88 -0.27
N TYR A 43 4.70 -0.61 0.07
CA TYR A 43 3.72 -0.16 1.06
C TYR A 43 2.40 0.08 0.34
N ILE A 44 1.30 -0.38 0.91
CA ILE A 44 -0.05 -0.30 0.35
C ILE A 44 -0.92 0.52 1.31
N LEU A 45 -1.67 1.48 0.79
CA LEU A 45 -2.78 2.10 1.49
C LEU A 45 -4.02 1.24 1.25
N GLY A 46 -4.35 0.41 2.23
CA GLY A 46 -5.45 -0.54 2.18
C GLY A 46 -6.63 -0.05 3.02
N GLN A 47 -7.81 -0.03 2.44
CA GLN A 47 -9.05 0.29 3.13
C GLN A 47 -9.80 -0.99 3.47
N LEU A 48 -9.92 -1.26 4.78
CA LEU A 48 -10.78 -2.31 5.32
C LEU A 48 -11.82 -1.65 6.23
N GLY A 49 -13.08 -1.62 5.78
CA GLY A 49 -14.12 -0.83 6.43
C GLY A 49 -13.96 0.67 6.13
N VAL A 50 -13.96 1.51 7.15
CA VAL A 50 -13.96 2.98 6.99
C VAL A 50 -12.56 3.57 6.90
N ASN A 51 -11.61 3.00 7.64
CA ASN A 51 -10.26 3.54 7.79
C ASN A 51 -9.31 2.97 6.73
N VAL A 52 -8.37 3.81 6.30
CA VAL A 52 -7.25 3.41 5.45
C VAL A 52 -6.04 3.18 6.33
N GLN A 53 -5.42 2.01 6.21
CA GLN A 53 -4.24 1.60 6.97
C GLN A 53 -3.07 1.31 6.03
N ILE A 54 -1.85 1.36 6.58
CA ILE A 54 -0.65 0.97 5.82
C ILE A 54 -0.47 -0.55 5.93
N TYR A 55 -0.26 -1.19 4.80
CA TYR A 55 0.13 -2.59 4.69
C TYR A 55 1.47 -2.70 3.98
N VAL A 56 2.16 -3.82 4.18
CA VAL A 56 3.44 -4.14 3.55
C VAL A 56 3.31 -5.45 2.80
N GLN A 57 3.81 -5.47 1.57
CA GLN A 57 4.03 -6.70 0.82
C GLN A 57 5.47 -6.73 0.31
N GLN A 58 6.25 -7.72 0.73
CA GLN A 58 7.68 -7.79 0.44
C GLN A 58 8.00 -8.21 -1.00
N SER A 59 7.14 -9.02 -1.61
CA SER A 59 7.16 -9.38 -3.03
C SER A 59 5.76 -9.79 -3.46
N SER A 60 5.48 -9.80 -4.76
CA SER A 60 4.18 -10.19 -5.35
C SER A 60 3.65 -11.54 -4.85
N SER A 61 4.55 -12.45 -4.51
CA SER A 61 4.28 -13.81 -4.01
C SER A 61 4.12 -13.93 -2.48
N LYS A 62 4.43 -12.88 -1.71
CA LYS A 62 4.32 -12.88 -0.24
C LYS A 62 2.98 -12.30 0.21
N PHE A 63 2.59 -12.62 1.44
CA PHE A 63 1.37 -12.09 2.03
C PHE A 63 1.45 -10.58 2.26
N VAL A 64 0.29 -9.94 2.16
CA VAL A 64 0.07 -8.55 2.59
C VAL A 64 -0.08 -8.56 4.11
N MET A 65 0.75 -7.80 4.81
CA MET A 65 0.76 -7.71 6.28
C MET A 65 0.44 -6.30 6.72
N LEU A 66 -0.36 -6.14 7.77
CA LEU A 66 -0.64 -4.84 8.37
C LEU A 66 0.67 -4.25 8.94
N GLN A 67 0.96 -3.00 8.61
CA GLN A 67 1.99 -2.23 9.27
C GLN A 67 1.36 -1.52 10.47
N HIS A 68 1.67 -1.97 11.68
CA HIS A 68 1.14 -1.34 12.89
C HIS A 68 1.56 0.13 12.98
N GLY A 69 0.59 0.99 13.28
CA GLY A 69 0.75 2.42 13.45
C GLY A 69 -0.39 3.01 14.29
N TRP A 70 -0.61 4.31 14.19
CA TRP A 70 -1.74 5.00 14.81
C TRP A 70 -3.08 4.63 14.18
N GLU A 71 -4.12 4.62 15.03
CA GLU A 71 -5.51 4.51 14.59
C GLU A 71 -5.90 5.71 13.71
N GLY A 72 -6.76 5.48 12.72
CA GLY A 72 -7.22 6.52 11.80
C GLY A 72 -7.02 6.17 10.34
N THR A 73 -6.84 7.20 9.51
CA THR A 73 -6.75 7.08 8.06
C THR A 73 -5.44 7.64 7.56
N TYR A 74 -4.67 6.80 6.86
CA TYR A 74 -3.44 7.18 6.18
C TYR A 74 -3.69 7.57 4.72
N GLN A 75 -2.98 8.59 4.25
CA GLN A 75 -3.05 9.15 2.90
C GLN A 75 -1.66 9.58 2.44
N LEU A 76 -1.50 9.88 1.14
CA LEU A 76 -0.29 10.52 0.57
C LEU A 76 1.03 9.86 1.00
N ILE A 77 1.12 8.54 0.92
CA ILE A 77 2.33 7.81 1.33
C ILE A 77 3.46 7.99 0.31
N SER A 78 4.66 8.27 0.81
CA SER A 78 5.90 8.28 0.05
C SER A 78 6.99 7.57 0.84
N SER A 79 7.94 6.94 0.14
CA SER A 79 9.07 6.24 0.74
C SER A 79 10.38 6.94 0.40
N ALA A 80 11.36 6.79 1.28
CA ALA A 80 12.73 7.19 0.96
C ALA A 80 13.22 6.46 -0.30
N THR A 81 13.96 7.18 -1.15
CA THR A 81 14.55 6.62 -2.37
C THR A 81 15.89 5.92 -2.12
N SER A 82 16.52 6.19 -0.97
CA SER A 82 17.78 5.57 -0.58
C SER A 82 17.58 4.12 -0.14
N PRO A 83 18.37 3.15 -0.65
CA PRO A 83 18.29 1.75 -0.24
C PRO A 83 18.65 1.52 1.24
N HIS A 84 19.27 2.50 1.90
CA HIS A 84 19.69 2.42 3.29
C HIS A 84 18.69 3.02 4.29
N SER A 85 17.55 3.54 3.83
CA SER A 85 16.52 4.11 4.68
C SER A 85 15.19 3.41 4.48
N LEU A 86 14.51 3.08 5.58
CA LEU A 86 13.14 2.55 5.55
C LEU A 86 12.12 3.61 5.95
N SER A 87 12.53 4.87 5.98
CA SER A 87 11.63 5.98 6.30
C SER A 87 10.55 6.13 5.24
N ILE A 88 9.35 6.44 5.72
CA ILE A 88 8.20 6.83 4.92
C ILE A 88 7.70 8.17 5.42
N ALA A 89 7.13 8.96 4.52
CA ALA A 89 6.32 10.11 4.84
C ALA A 89 4.87 9.80 4.49
N PHE A 90 3.91 10.31 5.26
CA PHE A 90 2.49 10.09 5.03
C PHE A 90 1.67 11.23 5.61
N ALA A 91 0.46 11.42 5.09
CA ALA A 91 -0.55 12.21 5.76
C ALA A 91 -1.44 11.29 6.62
N HIS A 92 -1.81 11.74 7.83
CA HIS A 92 -2.65 10.98 8.75
C HIS A 92 -3.73 11.89 9.35
N SER A 93 -4.92 11.32 9.53
CA SER A 93 -6.05 11.96 10.20
C SER A 93 -6.79 10.94 11.06
N SER A 94 -7.43 11.38 12.13
CA SER A 94 -8.25 10.54 13.00
C SER A 94 -9.54 11.27 13.39
N PHE A 95 -10.36 10.65 14.26
CA PHE A 95 -11.50 11.35 14.85
C PHE A 95 -11.07 12.54 15.72
N GLU A 96 -9.90 12.44 16.36
CA GLU A 96 -9.39 13.42 17.32
C GLU A 96 -8.40 14.41 16.71
N SER A 97 -7.98 14.20 15.45
CA SER A 97 -6.91 14.98 14.82
C SER A 97 -7.20 15.25 13.35
N ALA A 98 -7.00 16.50 12.94
CA ALA A 98 -7.07 16.91 11.55
C ALA A 98 -5.97 16.24 10.71
N LEU A 99 -6.04 16.38 9.38
CA LEU A 99 -5.04 15.84 8.48
C LEU A 99 -3.69 16.56 8.66
N GLU A 100 -2.67 15.81 9.05
CA GLU A 100 -1.30 16.28 9.26
C GLU A 100 -0.30 15.40 8.50
N VAL A 101 0.90 15.92 8.24
CA VAL A 101 1.96 15.21 7.51
C VAL A 101 3.09 14.83 8.48
N TYR A 102 3.55 13.58 8.36
CA TYR A 102 4.58 12.96 9.20
C TYR A 102 5.66 12.30 8.36
#